data_AF-A0A411E956-F1
#
_entry.id   AF-A0A411E956-F1
#
_cell.length_a   1.000
_cell.length_b   1.000
_cell.length_c   1.000
_cell.angle_alpha   90.00
_cell.angle_beta   90.00
_cell.angle_gamma   90.00
#
_symmetry.space_group_name_H-M   'P 1'
#
loop_
_entity.id
_entity.type
_entity.pdbx_description
1 polymer ?
#
loop_
_entity_poly.entity_id
_entity_poly.type
_entity_poly.pdbx_seq_one_letter_code
_entity_poly.pdbx_strand_id
1 'polypeptide(L)'
;MHSLTWLVFLGIAAYFFSEGLSNVFPKIPSILTITTIGILLAQLPFVNKLHGAHTLGLYLVFLFLAVIGAYCEISSVMELQQIGITLLLFASVAVLIHGALLIILGGLLYRDWDMIAIVSQANIGGGTTAIALAETFERNELILPAILVGTLGNALGTYLGFLVVYVL
;
A
#
# COMPACT_ATOMS: atom_id res chain seq x y z
N MET A 1 -13.99 -14.94 17.82
CA MET A 1 -12.78 -15.76 17.64
C MET A 1 -12.76 -16.47 16.29
N HIS A 2 -13.81 -17.19 15.90
CA HIS A 2 -13.84 -17.92 14.60
C HIS A 2 -13.53 -17.07 13.36
N SER A 3 -14.02 -15.81 13.26
CA SER A 3 -13.73 -14.96 12.10
C SER A 3 -12.26 -14.60 11.95
N LEU A 4 -11.57 -14.28 13.06
CA LEU A 4 -10.14 -13.98 13.04
C LEU A 4 -9.32 -15.19 12.62
N THR A 5 -9.67 -16.40 13.09
CA THR A 5 -9.01 -17.63 12.66
C THR A 5 -9.15 -17.84 11.16
N TRP A 6 -10.33 -17.61 10.59
CA TRP A 6 -10.55 -17.68 9.14
C TRP A 6 -9.75 -16.63 8.37
N LEU A 7 -9.71 -15.39 8.85
CA LEU A 7 -8.93 -14.32 8.20
C LEU A 7 -7.43 -14.64 8.18
N VAL A 8 -6.88 -15.09 9.31
CA VAL A 8 -5.47 -15.50 9.41
C VAL A 8 -5.21 -16.71 8.50
N PHE A 9 -6.07 -17.73 8.55
CA PHE A 9 -5.94 -18.92 7.70
C PHE A 9 -5.96 -18.55 6.22
N LEU A 10 -6.92 -17.75 5.77
CA LEU A 10 -7.04 -17.33 4.37
C LEU A 10 -5.84 -16.50 3.93
N GLY A 11 -5.35 -15.57 4.77
CA GLY A 11 -4.18 -14.76 4.46
C GLY A 11 -2.90 -15.61 4.31
N ILE A 12 -2.66 -16.51 5.26
CA ILE A 12 -1.51 -17.43 5.23
C ILE A 12 -1.61 -18.40 4.04
N ALA A 13 -2.79 -18.97 3.79
CA ALA A 13 -3.01 -19.87 2.67
C ALA A 13 -2.80 -19.17 1.32
N ALA A 14 -3.29 -17.94 1.16
CA ALA A 14 -3.07 -17.12 -0.03
C ALA A 14 -1.58 -16.82 -0.24
N TYR A 15 -0.84 -16.50 0.82
CA TYR A 15 0.60 -16.29 0.77
C TYR A 15 1.35 -17.55 0.31
N PHE A 16 1.13 -18.70 0.95
CA PHE A 16 1.81 -19.94 0.57
C PHE A 16 1.46 -20.40 -0.84
N PHE A 17 0.20 -20.25 -1.25
CA PHE A 17 -0.21 -20.54 -2.61
C PHE A 17 0.49 -19.62 -3.62
N SER A 18 0.59 -18.33 -3.30
CA SER A 18 1.25 -17.33 -4.15
C SER A 18 2.74 -17.65 -4.34
N GLU A 19 3.46 -17.93 -3.26
CA GLU A 19 4.86 -18.33 -3.30
C GLU A 19 5.05 -19.67 -4.03
N GLY A 20 4.18 -20.65 -3.78
CA GLY A 20 4.19 -21.93 -4.49
C GLY A 20 4.03 -21.76 -6.00
N LEU A 21 3.10 -20.90 -6.44
CA LEU A 21 2.90 -20.61 -7.85
C LEU A 21 4.11 -19.90 -8.48
N SER A 22 4.68 -18.91 -7.78
CA SER A 22 5.88 -18.20 -8.23
C SER A 22 7.08 -19.14 -8.38
N ASN A 23 7.20 -20.16 -7.52
CA ASN A 23 8.27 -21.15 -7.63
C ASN A 23 8.10 -22.09 -8.85
N VAL A 24 6.86 -22.45 -9.20
CA VAL A 24 6.57 -23.28 -10.38
C VAL A 24 6.64 -22.47 -11.68
N PHE A 25 6.19 -21.22 -11.65
CA PHE A 25 6.22 -20.28 -12.77
C PHE A 25 7.00 -19.00 -12.40
N PRO A 26 8.35 -19.02 -12.42
CA PRO A 26 9.18 -17.88 -11.99
C PRO A 26 8.95 -16.57 -12.75
N LYS A 27 8.28 -16.63 -13.90
CA LYS A 27 7.90 -15.44 -14.68
C LYS A 27 6.74 -14.65 -14.06
N ILE A 28 6.00 -15.22 -13.11
CA ILE A 28 4.86 -14.58 -12.45
C ILE A 28 5.27 -14.20 -11.02
N PRO A 29 5.53 -12.90 -10.75
CA PRO A 29 5.83 -12.41 -9.41
C PRO A 29 4.73 -12.76 -8.41
N SER A 30 5.13 -13.23 -7.21
CA SER A 30 4.18 -13.58 -6.15
C SER A 30 3.31 -12.41 -5.69
N ILE A 31 3.80 -11.17 -5.80
CA ILE A 31 3.01 -9.98 -5.44
C ILE A 31 1.77 -9.77 -6.35
N LEU A 32 1.84 -10.16 -7.63
CA LEU A 32 0.69 -10.10 -8.53
C LEU A 32 -0.35 -11.17 -8.17
N THR A 33 0.13 -12.39 -7.89
CA THR A 33 -0.71 -13.52 -7.53
C THR A 33 -1.43 -13.28 -6.21
N ILE A 34 -0.72 -12.85 -5.17
CA ILE A 34 -1.35 -12.58 -3.86
C ILE A 34 -2.33 -11.41 -3.93
N THR A 35 -2.01 -10.36 -4.69
CA THR A 35 -2.94 -9.23 -4.93
C THR A 35 -4.20 -9.71 -5.65
N THR A 36 -4.06 -10.55 -6.68
CA THR A 36 -5.20 -11.14 -7.41
C THR A 36 -6.09 -11.96 -6.49
N ILE A 37 -5.49 -12.85 -5.70
CA ILE A 37 -6.20 -13.71 -4.75
C ILE A 37 -6.91 -12.86 -3.69
N GLY A 38 -6.25 -11.84 -3.15
CA GLY A 38 -6.84 -10.92 -2.18
C GLY A 38 -8.09 -10.22 -2.72
N ILE A 39 -8.02 -9.71 -3.95
CA ILE A 39 -9.18 -9.07 -4.63
C ILE A 39 -10.31 -10.07 -4.82
N LEU A 40 -10.01 -11.28 -5.32
CA LEU A 40 -11.01 -12.34 -5.53
C LEU A 40 -11.67 -12.79 -4.22
N LEU A 41 -10.87 -13.04 -3.18
CA LEU A 41 -11.37 -13.41 -1.86
C LEU A 41 -12.27 -12.31 -1.29
N ALA A 42 -11.92 -11.04 -1.47
CA ALA A 42 -12.75 -9.90 -1.05
C ALA A 42 -14.11 -9.83 -1.77
N GLN A 43 -14.28 -10.48 -2.93
CA GLN A 43 -15.59 -10.55 -3.59
C GLN A 43 -16.49 -11.64 -3.01
N LEU A 44 -15.94 -12.60 -2.26
CA LEU A 44 -16.71 -13.74 -1.76
C LEU A 44 -17.63 -13.31 -0.60
N PRO A 45 -18.94 -13.62 -0.64
CA PRO A 45 -19.87 -13.28 0.44
C PRO A 45 -19.48 -13.87 1.80
N PHE A 46 -18.80 -15.01 1.81
CA PHE A 46 -18.27 -15.64 3.02
C PHE A 46 -17.21 -14.75 3.69
N VAL A 47 -16.25 -14.24 2.91
CA VAL A 47 -15.14 -13.42 3.40
C VAL A 47 -15.64 -12.04 3.84
N ASN A 48 -16.56 -11.43 3.10
CA ASN A 48 -17.16 -10.14 3.45
C ASN A 48 -17.96 -10.15 4.77
N LYS A 49 -18.42 -11.33 5.21
CA LYS A 49 -19.12 -11.50 6.50
C LYS A 49 -18.15 -11.72 7.68
N LEU A 50 -16.84 -11.82 7.43
CA LEU A 50 -15.86 -11.99 8.50
C LEU A 50 -15.59 -10.65 9.20
N HIS A 51 -15.84 -10.61 10.51
CA HIS A 51 -15.57 -9.44 11.33
C HIS A 51 -14.08 -9.31 11.66
N GLY A 52 -13.59 -8.08 11.73
CA GLY A 52 -12.24 -7.75 12.18
C GLY A 52 -11.16 -7.76 11.08
N ALA A 53 -11.53 -7.93 9.80
CA ALA A 53 -10.57 -7.91 8.69
C ALA A 53 -9.78 -6.60 8.62
N HIS A 54 -10.46 -5.46 8.80
CA HIS A 54 -9.82 -4.14 8.79
C HIS A 54 -8.83 -3.98 9.96
N THR A 55 -9.26 -4.26 11.19
CA THR A 55 -8.42 -4.14 12.39
C THR A 55 -7.21 -5.07 12.33
N LEU A 56 -7.40 -6.32 11.91
CA LEU A 56 -6.32 -7.29 11.76
C LEU A 56 -5.33 -6.84 10.66
N GLY A 57 -5.84 -6.41 9.50
CA GLY A 57 -5.03 -5.91 8.41
C GLY A 57 -4.20 -4.69 8.83
N LEU A 58 -4.82 -3.71 9.51
CA LEU A 58 -4.14 -2.52 10.02
C LEU A 58 -3.04 -2.88 11.02
N TYR A 59 -3.31 -3.79 11.95
CA TYR A 59 -2.31 -4.27 12.91
C TYR A 59 -1.10 -4.90 12.21
N LEU A 60 -1.33 -5.76 11.22
CA LEU A 60 -0.24 -6.40 10.45
C LEU A 60 0.54 -5.37 9.62
N VAL A 61 -0.14 -4.39 9.02
CA VAL A 61 0.51 -3.31 8.27
C VAL A 61 1.36 -2.44 9.19
N PHE A 62 0.91 -2.11 10.41
CA PHE A 62 1.73 -1.39 11.37
C PHE A 62 2.95 -2.17 11.82
N LEU A 63 2.84 -3.48 12.04
CA LEU A 63 4.00 -4.32 12.33
C LEU A 63 5.00 -4.31 11.16
N PHE A 64 4.51 -4.46 9.93
CA PHE A 64 5.31 -4.38 8.72
C PHE A 64 6.03 -3.03 8.57
N LEU A 65 5.31 -1.91 8.74
CA LEU A 65 5.87 -0.56 8.68
C LEU A 65 6.90 -0.32 9.79
N ALA A 66 6.67 -0.82 11.00
CA ALA A 66 7.64 -0.72 12.09
C ALA A 66 8.94 -1.44 11.76
N VAL A 67 8.84 -2.66 11.19
CA VAL A 67 10.01 -3.45 10.78
C VAL A 67 10.76 -2.75 9.64
N ILE A 68 10.07 -2.32 8.58
CA ILE A 68 10.71 -1.59 7.47
C ILE A 68 11.34 -0.29 7.97
N GLY A 69 10.65 0.46 8.81
CA GLY A 69 11.17 1.70 9.40
C GLY A 69 12.45 1.45 10.20
N ALA A 70 12.52 0.36 10.96
CA ALA A 70 13.72 -0.04 11.68
C ALA A 70 14.88 -0.42 10.75
N TYR A 71 14.59 -1.04 9.59
CA TYR A 71 15.61 -1.35 8.56
C TYR A 71 15.99 -0.15 7.67
N CYS A 72 15.23 0.94 7.70
CA CYS A 72 15.45 2.10 6.86
C CYS A 72 16.46 3.07 7.50
N GLU A 73 17.73 2.67 7.55
CA GLU A 73 18.84 3.53 7.98
C GLU A 73 19.71 4.00 6.82
N ILE A 74 20.35 5.17 6.97
CA ILE A 74 21.24 5.76 5.95
C ILE A 74 22.38 4.79 5.61
N SER A 75 22.84 4.01 6.60
CA SER A 75 23.86 2.97 6.45
C SER A 75 23.48 1.97 5.35
N SER A 76 22.23 1.49 5.30
CA SER A 76 21.76 0.53 4.31
C SER A 76 21.74 1.11 2.88
N VAL A 77 21.47 2.42 2.75
CA VAL A 77 21.58 3.12 1.45
C VAL A 77 23.04 3.16 0.99
N MET A 78 23.97 3.41 1.91
CA MET A 78 25.40 3.42 1.61
C MET A 78 25.95 2.03 1.26
N GLU A 79 25.43 0.98 1.88
CA GLU A 79 25.77 -0.42 1.57
C GLU A 79 25.42 -0.81 0.13
N LEU A 80 24.32 -0.26 -0.41
CA LEU A 80 23.91 -0.42 -1.81
C LEU A 80 24.72 0.46 -2.78
N GLN A 81 25.71 1.20 -2.28
CA GLN A 81 26.63 2.06 -3.05
C GLN A 81 25.89 2.99 -4.04
N GLN A 82 26.27 2.96 -5.32
CA GLN A 82 25.68 3.80 -6.35
C GLN A 82 24.19 3.49 -6.57
N ILE A 83 23.77 2.23 -6.42
CA ILE A 83 22.37 1.82 -6.60
C ILE A 83 21.51 2.44 -5.50
N GLY A 84 21.96 2.35 -4.25
CA GLY A 84 21.27 2.94 -3.11
C GLY A 84 21.08 4.44 -3.26
N ILE A 85 22.15 5.17 -3.60
CA ILE A 85 22.09 6.62 -3.83
C ILE A 85 21.13 6.96 -4.99
N THR A 86 21.17 6.19 -6.07
CA THR A 86 20.29 6.39 -7.23
C THR A 86 18.83 6.20 -6.84
N LEU A 87 18.50 5.14 -6.11
CA LEU A 87 17.14 4.87 -5.64
C LEU A 87 16.66 5.96 -4.67
N LEU A 88 17.51 6.40 -3.75
CA LEU A 88 17.18 7.48 -2.81
C LEU A 88 16.89 8.79 -3.55
N LEU A 89 17.74 9.17 -4.51
CA LEU A 89 17.53 10.38 -5.31
C LEU A 89 16.26 10.27 -6.16
N PHE A 90 16.05 9.12 -6.82
CA PHE A 90 14.86 8.86 -7.60
C PHE A 90 13.59 9.00 -6.75
N ALA A 91 13.52 8.29 -5.61
CA ALA A 91 12.38 8.34 -4.70
C ALA A 91 12.16 9.75 -4.16
N SER A 92 13.23 10.43 -3.73
CA SER A 92 13.15 11.80 -3.19
C SER A 92 12.62 12.78 -4.23
N VAL A 93 13.15 12.74 -5.45
CA VAL A 93 12.68 13.60 -6.55
C VAL A 93 11.23 13.29 -6.92
N ALA A 94 10.86 12.01 -7.01
CA ALA A 94 9.50 11.60 -7.30
C ALA A 94 8.50 12.13 -6.24
N VAL A 95 8.82 11.97 -4.95
CA VAL A 95 7.99 12.46 -3.84
C VAL A 95 7.90 14.00 -3.84
N LEU A 96 9.01 14.70 -4.10
CA LEU A 96 9.03 16.16 -4.19
C LEU A 96 8.17 16.67 -5.34
N ILE A 97 8.30 16.09 -6.55
CA ILE A 97 7.50 16.47 -7.71
C ILE A 97 6.02 16.19 -7.43
N HIS A 98 5.68 15.01 -6.91
CA HIS A 98 4.33 14.66 -6.49
C HIS A 98 3.75 15.69 -5.51
N GLY A 99 4.49 16.01 -4.45
CA GLY A 99 4.06 16.97 -3.43
C GLY A 99 3.86 18.38 -4.00
N ALA A 100 4.80 18.86 -4.82
CA ALA A 100 4.69 20.16 -5.46
C ALA A 100 3.48 20.25 -6.38
N LEU A 101 3.26 19.22 -7.22
CA LEU A 101 2.11 19.16 -8.12
C LEU A 101 0.79 19.12 -7.34
N LEU A 102 0.68 18.30 -6.30
CA LEU A 102 -0.56 18.23 -5.52
C LEU A 102 -0.85 19.52 -4.75
N ILE A 103 0.15 20.14 -4.13
CA ILE A 103 -0.04 21.39 -3.39
C ILE A 103 -0.45 22.52 -4.34
N ILE A 104 0.22 22.64 -5.49
CA ILE A 104 -0.07 23.71 -6.46
C ILE A 104 -1.44 23.47 -7.12
N LEU A 105 -1.65 22.31 -7.74
CA LEU A 105 -2.88 22.04 -8.48
C LEU A 105 -4.07 21.87 -7.54
N GLY A 106 -3.90 21.11 -6.45
CA GLY A 106 -4.94 20.92 -5.45
C GLY A 106 -5.30 22.22 -4.75
N GLY A 107 -4.30 23.03 -4.38
CA GLY A 107 -4.50 24.32 -3.74
C GLY A 107 -5.24 25.32 -4.63
N LEU A 108 -4.99 25.30 -5.95
CA LEU A 108 -5.70 26.15 -6.91
C LEU A 108 -7.15 25.71 -7.16
N LEU A 109 -7.40 24.39 -7.24
CA LEU A 109 -8.69 23.83 -7.63
C LEU A 109 -9.66 23.64 -6.47
N TYR A 110 -9.20 23.09 -5.34
CA TYR A 110 -10.06 22.65 -4.24
C TYR A 110 -9.98 23.55 -3.00
N ARG A 111 -8.81 24.16 -2.73
CA ARG A 111 -8.55 25.00 -1.55
C ARG A 111 -8.84 24.35 -0.19
N ASP A 112 -8.83 23.02 -0.15
CA ASP A 112 -9.01 22.22 1.07
C ASP A 112 -7.69 21.51 1.40
N TRP A 113 -6.88 22.14 2.25
CA TRP A 113 -5.52 21.69 2.55
C TRP A 113 -5.48 20.36 3.29
N ASP A 114 -6.46 20.10 4.16
CA ASP A 114 -6.56 18.83 4.90
C ASP A 114 -6.85 17.69 3.93
N MET A 115 -7.82 17.88 3.02
CA MET A 115 -8.12 16.90 1.98
C MET A 115 -6.93 16.66 1.04
N ILE A 116 -6.25 17.72 0.59
CA ILE A 116 -5.07 17.62 -0.27
C ILE A 116 -3.96 16.81 0.44
N ALA A 117 -3.72 17.08 1.72
CA ALA A 117 -2.73 16.35 2.51
C ALA A 117 -3.11 14.88 2.71
N ILE A 118 -4.39 14.58 2.98
CA ILE A 118 -4.91 13.20 3.11
C ILE A 118 -4.78 12.43 1.78
N VAL A 119 -5.13 13.04 0.65
CA VAL A 119 -4.97 12.41 -0.68
C VAL A 119 -3.50 12.19 -1.01
N SER A 120 -2.63 13.13 -0.67
CA SER A 120 -1.18 12.95 -0.83
C SER A 120 -0.65 11.78 0.00
N GLN A 121 -1.12 11.66 1.26
CA GLN A 121 -0.79 10.52 2.11
C GLN A 121 -1.35 9.20 1.56
N ALA A 122 -2.57 9.18 1.04
CA ALA A 122 -3.15 7.97 0.47
C ALA A 122 -2.32 7.44 -0.70
N ASN A 123 -1.66 8.32 -1.46
CA ASN A 123 -0.76 7.95 -2.55
C ASN A 123 0.63 7.51 -2.07
N ILE A 124 1.29 8.29 -1.20
CA ILE A 124 2.70 8.04 -0.81
C ILE A 124 2.81 7.09 0.38
N GLY A 125 2.05 7.35 1.45
CA GLY A 125 2.06 6.53 2.67
C GLY A 125 1.05 5.39 2.67
N GLY A 126 0.09 5.41 1.75
CA GLY A 126 -0.95 4.41 1.59
C GLY A 126 -2.18 4.68 2.47
N GLY A 127 -3.18 3.80 2.34
CA GLY A 127 -4.47 3.97 3.04
C GLY A 127 -4.32 4.03 4.56
N THR A 128 -3.39 3.27 5.15
CA THR A 128 -3.24 3.18 6.60
C THR A 128 -2.72 4.47 7.24
N THR A 129 -1.74 5.15 6.64
CA THR A 129 -1.24 6.43 7.16
C THR A 129 -2.20 7.57 6.82
N ALA A 130 -2.92 7.48 5.71
CA ALA A 130 -3.93 8.45 5.33
C ALA A 130 -5.14 8.46 6.28
N ILE A 131 -5.56 7.28 6.79
CA ILE A 131 -6.58 7.19 7.85
C ILE A 131 -6.12 7.92 9.10
N ALA A 132 -4.90 7.65 9.57
CA ALA A 132 -4.34 8.30 10.76
C ALA A 132 -4.29 9.84 10.60
N LEU A 133 -3.94 10.32 9.39
CA LEU A 133 -3.95 11.75 9.10
C LEU A 133 -5.38 12.33 9.06
N ALA A 134 -6.34 11.62 8.46
CA ALA A 134 -7.73 12.04 8.41
C ALA A 134 -8.35 12.12 9.82
N GLU A 135 -8.05 11.17 10.70
CA GLU A 135 -8.45 11.20 12.11
C GLU A 135 -7.82 12.39 12.84
N THR A 136 -6.53 12.67 12.60
CA THR A 136 -5.80 13.80 13.21
C THR A 136 -6.37 15.15 12.79
N PHE A 137 -6.83 15.28 11.54
CA PHE A 137 -7.50 16.48 11.04
C PHE A 137 -9.00 16.52 11.32
N GLU A 138 -9.54 15.53 12.04
CA GLU A 138 -10.96 15.40 12.33
C GLU A 138 -11.85 15.29 11.07
N ARG A 139 -11.29 14.87 9.94
CA ARG A 139 -11.95 14.70 8.63
C ARG A 139 -12.46 13.26 8.45
N ASN A 140 -13.35 12.82 9.35
CA ASN A 140 -13.86 11.43 9.39
C ASN A 140 -14.54 10.99 8.08
N GLU A 141 -15.13 11.93 7.34
CA GLU A 141 -15.74 11.70 6.03
C GLU A 141 -14.72 11.31 4.95
N LEU A 142 -13.42 11.59 5.17
CA LEU A 142 -12.34 11.24 4.26
C LEU A 142 -11.66 9.91 4.58
N ILE A 143 -12.00 9.26 5.71
CA ILE A 143 -11.43 7.96 6.10
C ILE A 143 -11.74 6.87 5.05
N LEU A 144 -13.02 6.73 4.68
CA LEU A 144 -13.42 5.72 3.69
C LEU A 144 -12.82 6.01 2.29
N PRO A 145 -12.88 7.25 1.76
CA PRO A 145 -12.14 7.62 0.56
C PRO A 145 -10.65 7.33 0.62
N ALA A 146 -9.97 7.61 1.73
CA ALA A 146 -8.55 7.35 1.92
C ALA A 146 -8.23 5.85 1.84
N ILE A 147 -9.03 5.00 2.49
CA ILE A 147 -8.92 3.54 2.40
C ILE A 147 -9.06 3.10 0.94
N LEU A 148 -10.10 3.57 0.25
CA LEU A 148 -10.39 3.15 -1.12
C LEU A 148 -9.29 3.58 -2.08
N VAL A 149 -8.91 4.86 -2.08
CA VAL A 149 -7.88 5.39 -2.98
C VAL A 149 -6.52 4.75 -2.70
N GLY A 150 -6.14 4.58 -1.42
CA GLY A 150 -4.87 3.96 -1.06
C GLY A 150 -4.80 2.48 -1.42
N THR A 151 -5.83 1.68 -1.10
CA THR A 151 -5.82 0.24 -1.37
C THR A 151 -6.02 -0.10 -2.84
N LEU A 152 -6.93 0.59 -3.53
CA LEU A 152 -7.15 0.43 -4.97
C LEU A 152 -5.94 0.94 -5.76
N GLY A 153 -5.38 2.09 -5.36
CA GLY A 153 -4.16 2.63 -5.95
C GLY A 153 -2.99 1.67 -5.82
N ASN A 154 -2.79 1.06 -4.64
CA ASN A 154 -1.75 0.05 -4.45
C ASN A 154 -1.97 -1.20 -5.32
N ALA A 155 -3.21 -1.68 -5.42
CA ALA A 155 -3.53 -2.81 -6.29
C ALA A 155 -3.22 -2.50 -7.76
N LEU A 156 -3.74 -1.38 -8.29
CA LEU A 156 -3.49 -0.94 -9.67
C LEU A 156 -2.01 -0.67 -9.93
N GLY A 157 -1.33 0.02 -9.02
CA GLY A 157 0.10 0.34 -9.10
C GLY A 157 0.97 -0.91 -9.18
N THR A 158 0.59 -1.99 -8.47
CA THR A 158 1.27 -3.28 -8.57
C THR A 158 1.22 -3.83 -9.99
N TYR A 159 0.03 -3.90 -10.61
CA TYR A 159 -0.08 -4.40 -11.99
C TYR A 159 0.61 -3.48 -13.00
N LEU A 160 0.42 -2.17 -12.89
CA LEU A 160 1.03 -1.20 -13.80
C LEU A 160 2.55 -1.19 -13.70
N GLY A 161 3.12 -1.31 -12.50
CA GLY A 161 4.56 -1.39 -12.30
C GLY A 161 5.19 -2.57 -13.04
N PHE A 162 4.61 -3.76 -12.90
CA PHE A 162 5.10 -4.94 -13.63
C PHE A 162 4.78 -4.89 -15.14
N LEU A 163 3.68 -4.24 -15.54
CA LEU A 163 3.41 -3.99 -16.96
C LEU A 163 4.51 -3.12 -17.58
N VAL A 164 4.95 -2.07 -16.90
CA VAL A 164 6.04 -1.21 -17.37
C VAL A 164 7.34 -2.00 -17.52
N VAL A 165 7.67 -2.88 -16.58
CA VAL A 165 8.83 -3.79 -16.68
C VAL A 165 8.73 -4.73 -17.89
N TYR A 166 7.52 -5.11 -18.32
CA TYR A 166 7.34 -5.96 -19.49
C TYR A 166 7.45 -5.19 -20.82
N VAL A 167 7.08 -3.90 -20.82
CA VAL A 167 7.06 -3.06 -22.03
C VAL A 167 8.41 -2.41 -22.32
N LEU A 168 9.19 -2.06 -21.29
CA LEU A 168 10.52 -1.45 -21.39
C LEU A 168 11.63 -2.51 -21.40
#